data_AF-A0A350C5X1-F1
#
_entry.id   AF-A0A350C5X1-F1
#
_cell.length_a   1.000
_cell.length_b   1.000
_cell.length_c   1.000
_cell.angle_alpha   90.00
_cell.angle_beta   90.00
_cell.angle_gamma   90.00
#
_symmetry.space_group_name_H-M   'P 1'
#
loop_
_entity.id
_entity.type
_entity.pdbx_description
1 polymer ?
#
loop_
_entity_poly.entity_id
_entity_poly.type
_entity_poly.pdbx_seq_one_letter_code
_entity_poly.pdbx_strand_id
1 'polypeptide(L)' 'MKRLLGVLCGVVFSLALNAQMNQVEFKEFTLDNGLQVILHKDSSTPIVAVSVMYHVGSKNEQPDRTGFAHFF' A
#
# COMPACT_ATOMS: atom_id res chain seq x y z
N MET A 1 40.39 -10.35 -17.69
CA MET A 1 39.00 -10.87 -17.82
C MET A 1 38.25 -10.95 -16.49
N LYS A 2 38.82 -11.54 -15.42
CA LYS A 2 38.14 -11.69 -14.11
C LYS A 2 37.71 -10.36 -13.45
N ARG A 3 38.51 -9.29 -13.58
CA ARG A 3 38.17 -7.94 -13.06
C ARG A 3 36.99 -7.29 -13.79
N LEU A 4 36.92 -7.47 -15.11
CA LEU A 4 35.84 -6.95 -15.94
C LEU A 4 34.51 -7.65 -15.61
N LEU A 5 34.58 -8.97 -15.41
CA LEU A 5 33.42 -9.77 -14.99
C LEU A 5 32.91 -9.38 -13.60
N GLY A 6 33.80 -9.08 -12.65
CA GLY A 6 33.42 -8.58 -11.32
C GLY A 6 32.71 -7.23 -11.35
N VAL A 7 33.19 -6.29 -12.18
CA VAL A 7 32.54 -4.99 -12.38
C VAL A 7 31.17 -5.16 -13.03
N LEU A 8 31.07 -5.99 -14.07
CA LEU A 8 29.80 -6.27 -14.74
C LEU A 8 28.78 -6.88 -13.77
N CYS A 9 29.21 -7.83 -12.94
CA CYS A 9 28.36 -8.46 -11.93
C CYS A 9 27.88 -7.44 -10.88
N GLY A 10 28.76 -6.55 -10.43
CA GLY A 10 28.41 -5.46 -9.51
C GLY A 10 27.42 -4.45 -10.10
N VAL A 11 27.57 -4.09 -11.38
CA VAL A 11 26.64 -3.18 -12.08
C VAL A 11 25.26 -3.83 -12.25
N VAL A 12 25.21 -5.10 -12.63
CA VAL A 12 23.94 -5.86 -12.76
C VAL A 12 23.25 -5.98 -11.40
N PHE A 13 24.01 -6.22 -10.33
CA PHE A 13 23.47 -6.30 -8.97
C PHE A 13 22.87 -4.95 -8.51
N SER A 14 23.55 -3.83 -8.75
CA SER A 14 23.05 -2.49 -8.41
C SER A 14 21.78 -2.10 -9.20
N LEU A 15 21.69 -2.49 -10.47
CA LEU A 15 20.49 -2.26 -11.28
C LEU A 15 19.29 -3.09 -10.79
N ALA A 16 19.53 -4.33 -10.36
CA ALA A 16 18.50 -5.19 -9.79
C ALA A 16 17.93 -4.63 -8.47
N LEU A 17 18.77 -4.01 -7.63
CA LEU A 17 18.32 -3.36 -6.39
C LEU A 17 17.43 -2.14 -6.65
N ASN A 18 17.69 -1.36 -7.71
CA ASN A 18 16.89 -0.17 -8.04
C ASN A 18 15.54 -0.51 -8.66
N ALA A 19 15.40 -1.67 -9.32
CA ALA A 19 14.14 -2.10 -9.92
C ALA A 19 13.03 -2.38 -8.89
N GLN A 20 13.37 -2.59 -7.62
CA GLN A 20 12.42 -2.88 -6.54
C GLN A 20 11.85 -1.64 -5.85
N MET A 21 12.27 -0.43 -6.24
CA MET A 21 11.89 0.82 -5.56
C MET A 21 10.79 1.61 -6.29
N ASN A 22 9.69 0.96 -6.68
CA ASN A 22 8.50 1.72 -7.10
C ASN A 22 7.77 2.21 -5.86
N GLN A 23 8.15 3.40 -5.38
CA GLN A 23 7.37 4.11 -4.38
C GLN A 23 5.99 4.45 -4.97
N VAL A 24 4.93 4.07 -4.26
CA VAL A 24 3.57 4.46 -4.62
C VAL A 24 3.37 5.88 -4.13
N GLU A 25 3.20 6.83 -5.05
CA GLU A 25 2.87 8.21 -4.69
C GLU A 25 1.38 8.31 -4.29
N PHE A 26 1.10 8.86 -3.12
CA PHE A 26 -0.27 9.12 -2.67
C PHE A 26 -0.33 10.43 -1.89
N LYS A 27 -1.54 10.97 -1.74
CA LYS A 27 -1.83 12.12 -0.89
C LYS A 27 -2.64 11.66 0.31
N GLU A 28 -2.30 12.18 1.48
CA GLU A 28 -3.10 12.01 2.69
C GLU A 28 -3.71 13.35 3.08
N PHE A 29 -4.98 13.32 3.44
CA PHE A 29 -5.67 14.47 4.03
C PHE A 29 -6.84 13.99 4.88
N THR A 30 -7.28 14.85 5.79
CA THR A 30 -8.45 14.61 6.64
C THR A 30 -9.55 15.59 6.25
N LEU A 31 -10.76 15.09 6.06
CA LEU A 31 -11.94 15.91 5.78
C LEU A 31 -12.44 16.59 7.06
N ASP A 32 -13.29 17.61 6.93
CA ASP A 32 -13.85 18.36 8.06
C ASP A 32 -14.64 17.48 9.05
N ASN A 33 -15.18 16.35 8.58
CA ASN A 33 -15.88 15.36 9.40
C ASN A 33 -14.95 14.34 10.09
N GLY A 34 -13.64 14.47 9.94
CA GLY A 34 -12.63 13.59 10.52
C GLY A 34 -12.28 12.35 9.70
N LEU A 35 -12.88 12.14 8.52
CA LEU A 35 -12.52 11.00 7.67
C LEU A 35 -11.11 11.19 7.08
N GLN A 36 -10.24 10.22 7.33
CA GLN A 36 -8.92 10.16 6.72
C GLN A 36 -9.02 9.59 5.30
N VAL A 37 -8.40 10.27 4.35
CA VAL A 37 -8.40 9.90 2.94
C VAL A 37 -6.97 9.68 2.49
N ILE A 38 -6.73 8.51 1.89
CA ILE A 38 -5.51 8.17 1.19
C ILE A 38 -5.85 8.10 -0.30
N LEU A 39 -5.29 8.99 -1.10
CA LEU A 39 -5.58 9.14 -2.53
C LEU A 39 -4.34 8.84 -3.37
N HIS A 40 -4.39 7.73 -4.11
CA HIS A 40 -3.43 7.44 -5.18
C HIS A 40 -4.09 7.75 -6.54
N LYS A 41 -3.41 8.54 -7.37
CA LYS A 41 -3.85 8.84 -8.74
C LYS A 41 -2.95 8.12 -9.73
N ASP A 42 -3.54 7.25 -10.52
CA ASP A 42 -2.91 6.61 -11.69
C ASP A 42 -3.75 6.91 -12.94
N SER A 43 -3.08 7.28 -14.04
CA SER A 43 -3.70 7.55 -15.35
C SER A 43 -3.42 6.47 -16.38
N SER A 44 -2.89 5.31 -15.98
CA SER A 44 -2.61 4.18 -16.86
C SER A 44 -3.88 3.58 -17.48
N THR A 45 -5.00 3.58 -16.74
CA THR A 45 -6.29 3.03 -17.17
C THR A 45 -7.47 3.89 -16.65
N PRO A 46 -8.62 3.91 -17.34
CA PRO A 46 -9.80 4.67 -16.91
C PRO A 46 -10.63 3.89 -15.88
N ILE A 47 -9.98 3.40 -14.82
CA ILE A 47 -10.60 2.61 -13.74
C ILE A 47 -10.45 3.35 -12.41
N VAL A 48 -11.47 3.25 -11.55
CA VAL A 48 -11.44 3.77 -10.18
C VAL A 48 -11.76 2.65 -9.22
N ALA A 49 -10.93 2.49 -8.18
CA ALA A 49 -11.18 1.61 -7.04
C ALA A 49 -11.37 2.46 -5.79
N VAL A 50 -12.36 2.13 -4.97
CA VAL A 50 -12.67 2.84 -3.72
C VAL A 50 -12.87 1.81 -2.62
N SER A 51 -12.21 2.03 -1.49
CA SER A 51 -12.35 1.22 -0.28
C SER A 51 -12.60 2.14 0.91
N VAL A 52 -13.48 1.72 1.82
CA VAL A 52 -13.70 2.38 3.11
C VAL A 52 -13.33 1.38 4.19
N MET A 53 -12.47 1.78 5.11
CA MET A 53 -12.09 0.98 6.26
C MET A 53 -12.56 1.65 7.53
N TYR A 54 -13.15 0.86 8.41
CA TYR A 54 -13.53 1.29 9.75
C TYR A 54 -12.50 0.78 10.75
N HIS A 55 -12.16 1.60 11.73
CA HIS A 55 -11.26 1.21 12.82
C HIS A 55 -12.02 0.38 13.88
N VAL A 56 -12.67 -0.70 13.45
CA VAL A 56 -13.46 -1.61 14.29
C VAL A 56 -13.44 -3.02 13.69
N GLY A 57 -13.57 -4.05 14.51
CA GLY A 57 -13.72 -5.44 14.07
C GLY A 57 -14.16 -6.34 15.22
N SER A 58 -14.10 -7.67 15.04
CA SER A 58 -14.55 -8.64 16.06
C SER A 58 -13.84 -8.50 17.40
N LYS A 59 -12.63 -7.94 17.44
CA LYS A 59 -11.90 -7.61 18.68
C LYS A 59 -12.67 -6.62 19.58
N ASN A 60 -13.55 -5.82 19.01
CA ASN A 60 -14.32 -4.79 19.71
C ASN A 60 -15.69 -5.29 20.19
N GLU A 61 -16.03 -6.56 19.95
CA GLU A 61 -17.32 -7.14 20.34
C GLU A 61 -17.41 -7.40 21.85
N GLN A 62 -18.64 -7.42 22.37
CA GLN A 62 -18.88 -7.85 23.73
C GLN A 62 -18.82 -9.39 23.80
N PRO A 63 -18.23 -10.00 24.83
CA PRO A 63 -18.09 -11.46 24.89
C PRO A 63 -19.41 -12.23 24.83
N ASP A 64 -20.50 -11.64 25.33
CA ASP A 64 -21.85 -12.20 25.31
C ASP A 64 -22.63 -11.87 24.01
N ARG A 65 -22.03 -11.11 23.08
CA ARG A 65 -22.64 -10.64 21.84
C ARG A 65 -21.61 -10.58 20.71
N THR A 66 -21.35 -11.72 20.10
CA THR A 66 -20.34 -11.89 19.02
C THR A 66 -20.96 -11.90 17.62
N GLY A 67 -20.13 -11.67 16.60
CA GLY A 67 -20.50 -11.71 15.17
C GLY A 67 -21.03 -10.40 14.59
N PHE A 68 -21.23 -9.37 15.42
CA PHE A 68 -21.79 -8.09 14.99
C PHE A 68 -20.90 -7.31 14.02
N ALA A 69 -19.58 -7.40 14.16
CA ALA A 69 -18.66 -6.69 13.26
C ALA A 69 -18.61 -7.29 11.84
N HIS A 70 -19.13 -8.51 11.66
CA HIS A 70 -19.30 -9.13 10.34
C HIS A 70 -20.72 -8.96 9.81
N PHE A 71 -21.70 -8.93 10.72
CA PHE A 71 -23.12 -8.80 10.36
C PHE A 71 -23.44 -7.41 9.78
N PHE A 72 -22.69 -6.39 10.17
CA PHE A 72 -22.76 -5.02 9.67
C PHE A 72 -21.55 -4.69 8.79
#